data_AF-A0ABD3W3U4-F1
#
_entry.id   AF-A0ABD3W3U4-F1
#
_cell.length_a   1.000
_cell.length_b   1.000
_cell.length_c   1.000
_cell.angle_alpha   90.00
_cell.angle_beta   90.00
_cell.angle_gamma   90.00
#
_symmetry.space_group_name_H-M   'P 1'
#
loop_
_entity.id
_entity.type
_entity.pdbx_description
1 polymer ?
#
loop_
_entity_poly.entity_id
_entity_poly.type
_entity_poly.pdbx_seq_one_letter_code
_entity_poly.pdbx_strand_id
1 'polypeptide(L)'
;MNQREDEIVIKIADFGVSRCNDVATTKSKSVGTQPYHAPEFYTRFFTTHTFSSDVYSFGLLLWEVWHGERVFDRVSSESDFLHPDTISKYLHWKDDHETRYSSDLQVLMKKCCNQKPKKRPEMKYVMDQLTRFAEKNKEIS
;
A
#
# COMPACT_ATOMS: atom_id res chain seq x y z
N MET A 1 32.76 22.18 10.55
CA MET A 1 31.72 22.46 9.54
C MET A 1 30.77 21.27 9.59
N ASN A 2 29.73 21.35 10.43
CA ASN A 2 28.79 20.25 10.63
C ASN A 2 27.73 20.33 9.54
N GLN A 3 27.87 19.53 8.49
CA GLN A 3 26.74 19.23 7.62
C GLN A 3 25.76 18.41 8.46
N ARG A 4 24.63 19.01 8.83
CA ARG A 4 23.49 18.24 9.32
C ARG A 4 22.99 17.49 8.10
N GLU A 5 23.04 16.16 8.13
CA GLU A 5 22.28 15.36 7.19
C GLU A 5 20.82 15.79 7.34
N ASP A 6 20.24 16.38 6.29
CA ASP A 6 18.84 16.75 6.29
C ASP A 6 18.03 15.46 6.46
N GLU A 7 17.49 15.26 7.67
CA GLU A 7 16.64 14.12 7.97
C GLU A 7 15.42 14.16 7.03
N ILE A 8 15.30 13.17 6.14
CA ILE A 8 14.17 13.07 5.21
C ILE A 8 12.93 12.67 6.02
N VAL A 9 12.15 13.66 6.44
CA VAL A 9 10.89 13.46 7.14
C VAL A 9 9.76 13.31 6.11
N ILE A 10 9.25 12.09 5.96
CA ILE A 10 8.06 11.81 5.15
C ILE A 10 6.82 12.29 5.91
N LYS A 11 6.02 13.14 5.27
CA LYS A 11 4.75 13.64 5.81
C LYS A 11 3.59 13.16 4.94
N ILE A 12 2.58 12.58 5.57
CA ILE A 12 1.31 12.29 4.91
C ILE A 12 0.53 13.61 4.82
N ALA A 13 0.10 13.98 3.62
CA ALA A 13 -0.72 15.14 3.36
C ALA A 13 -2.03 14.71 2.67
N ASP A 14 -2.99 15.63 2.58
CA ASP A 14 -4.32 15.41 1.98
C ASP A 14 -5.26 14.49 2.78
N PHE A 15 -5.75 15.01 3.91
CA PHE A 15 -6.81 14.39 4.70
C PHE A 15 -8.22 14.80 4.23
N GLY A 16 -8.37 15.41 3.05
CA GLY A 16 -9.64 15.98 2.57
C GLY A 16 -10.78 14.96 2.40
N VAL A 17 -10.41 13.68 2.34
CA VAL A 17 -11.33 12.53 2.24
C VAL A 17 -11.31 11.62 3.47
N SER A 18 -10.49 11.93 4.49
CA SER A 18 -10.35 11.11 5.70
C SER A 18 -11.63 11.12 6.54
N ARG A 19 -11.89 10.01 7.24
CA ARG A 19 -13.10 9.82 8.06
C ARG A 19 -12.75 9.41 9.48
N CYS A 20 -13.38 10.04 10.46
CA CYS A 20 -13.39 9.57 11.85
C CYS A 20 -14.54 8.56 12.03
N ASN A 21 -14.30 7.51 12.81
CA ASN A 21 -15.19 6.36 13.01
C ASN A 21 -16.60 6.67 13.58
N ASP A 22 -16.88 7.91 14.01
CA ASP A 22 -18.12 8.25 14.72
C ASP A 22 -19.35 8.45 13.83
N VAL A 23 -19.21 8.50 12.51
CA VAL A 23 -20.37 8.63 11.62
C VAL A 23 -20.60 7.32 10.88
N ALA A 24 -21.52 6.54 11.45
CA ALA A 24 -22.19 5.41 10.84
C ALA A 24 -22.16 5.44 9.30
N THR A 25 -21.47 4.44 8.73
CA THR A 25 -21.84 3.77 7.47
C THR A 25 -22.52 4.66 6.42
N THR A 26 -21.90 5.78 6.04
CA THR A 26 -22.44 6.63 4.98
C THR A 26 -21.88 6.15 3.64
N LYS A 27 -22.73 5.47 2.87
CA LYS A 27 -22.50 5.16 1.45
C LYS A 27 -22.14 6.48 0.75
N SER A 28 -20.91 6.63 0.31
CA SER A 28 -20.46 7.81 -0.45
C SER A 28 -19.93 7.39 -1.81
N LYS A 29 -20.22 8.21 -2.82
CA LYS A 29 -19.75 8.06 -4.19
C LYS A 29 -18.23 7.91 -4.16
N SER A 30 -17.71 7.03 -5.03
CA SER A 30 -16.29 6.79 -5.27
C SER A 30 -15.52 8.11 -5.43
N VAL A 31 -14.90 8.56 -4.35
CA VAL A 31 -13.97 9.70 -4.34
C VAL A 31 -12.67 9.18 -3.77
N GLY A 32 -11.62 9.28 -4.57
CA GLY A 32 -10.26 8.81 -4.32
C GLY A 32 -9.51 8.69 -5.65
N THR A 33 -8.17 8.67 -5.60
CA THR A 33 -7.36 8.35 -6.78
C THR A 33 -7.64 6.90 -7.13
N GLN A 34 -8.52 6.71 -8.13
CA GLN A 34 -9.03 5.43 -8.64
C GLN A 34 -8.02 4.26 -8.68
N PRO A 35 -6.73 4.46 -8.97
CA PRO A 35 -5.81 3.35 -9.10
C PRO A 35 -5.46 2.66 -7.75
N TYR A 36 -5.41 3.39 -6.63
CA TYR A 36 -4.96 2.83 -5.34
C TYR A 36 -6.08 2.13 -4.54
N HIS A 37 -7.30 2.09 -5.06
CA HIS A 37 -8.43 1.49 -4.37
C HIS A 37 -8.26 -0.01 -4.20
N ALA A 38 -8.65 -0.47 -3.02
CA ALA A 38 -8.72 -1.88 -2.72
C ALA A 38 -9.82 -2.59 -3.54
N PRO A 39 -9.63 -3.87 -3.93
CA PRO A 39 -10.51 -4.59 -4.85
C PRO A 39 -11.97 -4.66 -4.41
N GLU A 40 -12.24 -4.63 -3.10
CA GLU A 40 -13.59 -4.64 -2.53
C GLU A 40 -14.45 -3.42 -2.88
N PHE A 41 -13.83 -2.31 -3.28
CA PHE A 41 -14.55 -1.12 -3.78
C PHE A 41 -15.31 -1.40 -5.08
N TYR A 42 -14.81 -2.34 -5.89
CA TYR A 42 -15.39 -2.67 -7.19
C TYR A 42 -16.41 -3.81 -7.11
N THR A 43 -16.36 -4.61 -6.05
CA THR A 43 -17.28 -5.74 -5.85
C THR A 43 -18.54 -5.33 -5.07
N ARG A 44 -19.33 -4.35 -5.55
CA ARG A 44 -20.75 -4.00 -5.18
C ARG A 44 -21.23 -3.99 -3.71
N PHE A 45 -20.43 -4.38 -2.73
CA PHE A 45 -20.82 -4.68 -1.34
C PHE A 45 -20.10 -3.80 -0.31
N PHE A 46 -18.98 -3.17 -0.68
CA PHE A 46 -18.23 -2.26 0.20
C PHE A 46 -17.92 -0.97 -0.56
N THR A 47 -18.64 0.09 -0.21
CA THR A 47 -18.45 1.45 -0.78
C THR A 47 -17.84 2.40 0.24
N THR A 48 -17.24 1.86 1.30
CA THR A 48 -16.74 2.61 2.44
C THR A 48 -15.25 2.36 2.60
N HIS A 49 -14.48 3.43 2.71
CA HIS A 49 -13.08 3.38 3.14
C HIS A 49 -13.00 2.75 4.53
N THR A 50 -12.08 1.79 4.69
CA THR A 50 -11.83 1.06 5.93
C THR A 50 -10.34 1.08 6.23
N PHE A 51 -9.94 0.84 7.48
CA PHE A 51 -8.52 0.66 7.79
C PHE A 51 -7.86 -0.41 6.91
N SER A 52 -8.59 -1.46 6.54
CA SER A 52 -8.07 -2.49 5.63
C SER A 52 -7.89 -2.01 4.19
N SER A 53 -8.67 -1.02 3.71
CA SER A 53 -8.43 -0.44 2.39
C SER A 53 -7.19 0.46 2.40
N ASP A 54 -6.97 1.20 3.48
CA ASP A 54 -5.76 2.04 3.63
C ASP A 54 -4.48 1.17 3.63
N VAL A 55 -4.53 0.00 4.29
CA VAL A 55 -3.43 -0.98 4.27
C VAL A 55 -3.15 -1.48 2.85
N TYR A 56 -4.18 -1.68 2.02
CA TYR A 56 -3.98 -2.10 0.63
C TYR A 56 -3.31 -1.00 -0.19
N SER A 57 -3.81 0.23 -0.10
CA SER A 57 -3.22 1.39 -0.80
C SER A 57 -1.77 1.63 -0.37
N PHE A 58 -1.47 1.47 0.92
CA PHE A 58 -0.11 1.52 1.42
C PHE A 58 0.76 0.38 0.87
N GLY A 59 0.22 -0.83 0.74
CA GLY A 59 0.93 -1.95 0.12
C GLY A 59 1.33 -1.68 -1.33
N LEU A 60 0.46 -1.03 -2.11
CA LEU A 60 0.77 -0.58 -3.47
C LEU A 60 1.85 0.49 -3.47
N LEU A 61 1.73 1.50 -2.60
CA LEU A 61 2.77 2.53 -2.45
C LEU A 61 4.12 1.93 -2.11
N LEU A 62 4.16 0.97 -1.18
CA LEU A 62 5.38 0.28 -0.78
C LEU A 62 5.99 -0.49 -1.95
N TRP A 63 5.15 -1.13 -2.78
CA TRP A 63 5.60 -1.77 -4.01
C TRP A 63 6.19 -0.74 -5.00
N GLU A 64 5.56 0.42 -5.19
CA GLU A 64 6.07 1.48 -6.07
C GLU A 64 7.42 2.01 -5.62
N VAL A 65 7.59 2.25 -4.32
CA VAL A 65 8.86 2.68 -3.73
C VAL A 65 9.94 1.63 -3.91
N TRP A 66 9.60 0.34 -3.77
CA TRP A 66 10.55 -0.75 -3.92
C TRP A 66 11.01 -0.96 -5.36
N HIS A 67 10.08 -0.87 -6.33
CA HIS A 67 10.39 -1.13 -7.74
C HIS A 67 10.81 0.13 -8.51
N GLY A 68 10.61 1.33 -7.94
CA GLY A 68 10.89 2.60 -8.59
C GLY A 68 9.96 2.92 -9.76
N GLU A 69 8.82 2.25 -9.85
CA GLU A 69 7.88 2.33 -10.97
C GLU A 69 6.45 2.50 -10.44
N ARG A 70 5.59 3.17 -11.21
CA ARG A 70 4.17 3.26 -10.88
C ARG A 70 3.46 1.98 -11.28
N VAL A 71 2.61 1.46 -10.40
CA VAL A 71 1.79 0.26 -10.69
C VAL A 71 0.90 0.51 -11.91
N PHE A 72 0.45 1.75 -12.08
CA PHE A 72 -0.62 2.09 -13.02
C PHE A 72 -0.16 2.48 -14.41
N ASP A 73 1.13 2.79 -14.58
CA ASP A 73 1.72 2.99 -15.91
C ASP A 73 1.66 1.70 -16.75
N ARG A 74 1.42 0.55 -16.10
CA ARG A 74 1.29 -0.77 -16.71
C ARG A 74 -0.16 -1.14 -17.05
N VAL A 75 -1.15 -0.37 -16.60
CA VAL A 75 -2.57 -0.65 -16.84
C VAL A 75 -3.01 0.04 -18.13
N SER A 76 -3.33 -0.76 -19.15
CA SER A 76 -3.56 -0.28 -20.51
C SER A 76 -4.93 0.38 -20.74
N SER A 77 -5.90 0.13 -19.85
CA SER A 77 -7.30 0.53 -20.01
C SER A 77 -7.94 0.92 -18.69
N GLU A 78 -8.78 1.95 -18.70
CA GLU A 78 -9.58 2.31 -17.52
C GLU A 78 -10.52 1.19 -17.06
N SER A 79 -10.98 0.35 -18.00
CA SER A 79 -11.81 -0.82 -17.69
C SER A 79 -11.09 -1.86 -16.84
N ASP A 80 -9.76 -1.92 -16.95
CA ASP A 80 -8.96 -2.88 -16.23
C ASP A 80 -8.92 -2.51 -14.74
N PHE A 81 -8.96 -1.22 -14.38
CA PHE A 81 -9.05 -0.78 -12.97
C PHE A 81 -10.29 -1.31 -12.24
N LEU A 82 -11.36 -1.61 -12.98
CA LEU A 82 -12.64 -2.05 -12.42
C LEU A 82 -12.66 -3.54 -12.09
N HIS A 83 -11.65 -4.31 -12.52
CA HIS A 83 -11.59 -5.73 -12.26
C HIS A 83 -10.69 -6.00 -11.03
N PRO A 84 -11.23 -6.63 -9.96
CA PRO A 84 -10.54 -6.74 -8.66
C PRO A 84 -9.17 -7.44 -8.73
N ASP A 85 -9.02 -8.38 -9.66
CA ASP A 85 -7.77 -9.13 -9.84
C ASP A 85 -6.74 -8.42 -10.74
N THR A 86 -7.09 -7.31 -11.37
CA THR A 86 -6.23 -6.64 -12.36
C THR A 86 -4.91 -6.20 -11.75
N ILE A 87 -4.97 -5.44 -10.66
CA ILE A 87 -3.75 -4.90 -10.04
C ILE A 87 -2.83 -6.03 -9.60
N SER A 88 -3.38 -7.12 -9.04
CA SER A 88 -2.56 -8.28 -8.67
C SER A 88 -1.86 -8.98 -9.84
N LYS A 89 -2.38 -8.86 -11.07
CA LYS A 89 -1.70 -9.38 -12.29
C LYS A 89 -0.52 -8.51 -12.71
N TYR A 90 -0.60 -7.21 -12.46
CA TYR A 90 0.45 -6.24 -12.81
C TYR A 90 1.52 -6.06 -11.72
N LEU A 91 1.24 -6.51 -10.49
CA LEU A 91 2.24 -6.62 -9.43
C LEU A 91 3.21 -7.75 -9.76
N HIS A 92 4.27 -7.42 -10.51
CA HIS A 92 5.40 -8.30 -10.66
C HIS A 92 6.17 -8.34 -9.35
N TRP A 93 6.34 -9.55 -8.83
CA TRP A 93 7.21 -9.81 -7.70
C TRP A 93 8.50 -10.32 -8.31
N LYS A 94 9.43 -9.42 -8.64
CA LYS A 94 10.76 -9.87 -9.06
C LYS A 94 11.32 -10.68 -7.88
N ASP A 95 11.69 -11.93 -8.14
CA ASP A 95 12.62 -12.65 -7.26
C ASP A 95 13.99 -12.01 -7.46
N ASP A 96 14.10 -10.77 -7.00
CA ASP A 96 15.36 -10.07 -7.03
C ASP A 96 16.17 -10.58 -5.83
N HIS A 97 16.94 -11.62 -6.10
CA HIS A 97 17.88 -12.23 -5.16
C HIS A 97 19.07 -11.30 -4.86
N GLU A 98 19.17 -10.12 -5.48
CA GLU A 98 20.31 -9.21 -5.27
C GLU A 98 20.26 -8.45 -3.93
N THR A 99 19.11 -8.38 -3.25
CA THR A 99 19.02 -7.81 -1.89
C THR A 99 18.55 -8.83 -0.85
N ARG A 100 19.32 -9.04 0.22
CA ARG A 100 19.02 -9.98 1.33
C ARG A 100 17.72 -9.71 2.11
N TYR A 101 17.07 -8.58 1.83
CA TYR A 101 15.85 -8.10 2.47
C TYR A 101 14.61 -8.27 1.58
N SER A 102 14.81 -8.75 0.34
CA SER A 102 13.75 -8.86 -0.66
C SER A 102 12.65 -9.81 -0.22
N SER A 103 12.95 -10.92 0.48
CA SER A 103 11.91 -11.90 0.85
C SER A 103 10.93 -11.40 1.91
N ASP A 104 11.42 -10.83 3.02
CA ASP A 104 10.57 -10.48 4.16
C ASP A 104 9.70 -9.24 3.86
N LEU A 105 10.29 -8.23 3.22
CA LEU A 105 9.56 -7.05 2.77
C LEU A 105 8.55 -7.41 1.68
N GLN A 106 8.92 -8.27 0.73
CA GLN A 106 8.00 -8.74 -0.30
C GLN A 106 6.86 -9.57 0.28
N VAL A 107 7.11 -10.40 1.29
CA VAL A 107 6.05 -11.10 2.05
C VAL A 107 5.11 -10.10 2.73
N LEU A 108 5.65 -9.05 3.36
CA LEU A 108 4.83 -8.01 3.97
C LEU A 108 3.98 -7.25 2.95
N MET A 109 4.57 -6.84 1.82
CA MET A 109 3.87 -6.20 0.71
C MET A 109 2.74 -7.09 0.17
N LYS A 110 3.02 -8.38 -0.10
CA LYS A 110 2.02 -9.37 -0.55
C LYS A 110 0.86 -9.51 0.45
N LYS A 111 1.13 -9.46 1.76
CA LYS A 111 0.09 -9.48 2.81
C LYS A 111 -0.76 -8.21 2.79
N CYS A 112 -0.17 -7.04 2.59
CA CYS A 112 -0.89 -5.77 2.49
C CYS A 112 -1.79 -5.73 1.26
N CYS A 113 -1.30 -6.22 0.11
CA CYS A 113 -2.03 -6.27 -1.16
C CYS A 113 -2.99 -7.47 -1.28
N ASN A 114 -3.41 -8.10 -0.17
CA ASN A 114 -4.30 -9.26 -0.25
C ASN A 114 -5.68 -8.87 -0.79
N GLN A 115 -6.22 -9.70 -1.69
CA GLN A 115 -7.56 -9.51 -2.26
C GLN A 115 -8.66 -9.51 -1.18
N LYS A 116 -8.49 -10.29 -0.10
CA LYS A 116 -9.46 -10.35 1.00
C LYS A 116 -9.07 -9.35 2.10
N PRO A 117 -9.93 -8.36 2.45
CA PRO A 117 -9.62 -7.34 3.47
C PRO A 117 -9.23 -7.94 4.82
N LYS A 118 -9.93 -9.00 5.26
CA LYS A 118 -9.68 -9.70 6.52
C LYS A 118 -8.33 -10.44 6.59
N LYS A 119 -7.65 -10.63 5.46
CA LYS A 119 -6.32 -11.25 5.39
C LYS A 119 -5.19 -10.22 5.41
N ARG A 120 -5.52 -8.93 5.34
CA ARG A 120 -4.53 -7.85 5.43
C ARG A 120 -4.16 -7.63 6.90
N PRO A 121 -2.89 -7.31 7.19
CA PRO A 121 -2.47 -7.01 8.54
C PRO A 121 -3.03 -5.65 9.00
N GLU A 122 -2.99 -5.40 10.30
CA GLU A 122 -3.20 -4.05 10.82
C GLU A 122 -2.01 -3.14 10.49
N MET A 123 -2.26 -1.85 10.27
CA MET A 123 -1.20 -0.89 9.97
C MET A 123 -0.14 -0.82 11.08
N LYS A 124 -0.53 -1.05 12.34
CA LYS A 124 0.42 -1.17 13.46
C LYS A 124 1.43 -2.29 13.22
N TYR A 125 0.95 -3.48 12.80
CA TYR A 125 1.83 -4.59 12.48
C TYR A 125 2.76 -4.26 11.31
N VAL A 126 2.24 -3.60 10.27
CA VAL A 126 3.04 -3.15 9.11
C VAL A 126 4.17 -2.23 9.57
N MET A 127 3.86 -1.23 10.40
CA MET A 127 4.86 -0.32 10.98
C MET A 127 5.90 -1.07 11.80
N ASP A 128 5.47 -1.95 12.71
CA ASP A 128 6.37 -2.74 13.55
C ASP A 128 7.34 -3.59 12.70
N GLN A 129 6.89 -4.15 11.57
CA GLN A 129 7.78 -4.89 10.66
C GLN A 129 8.76 -3.98 9.92
N LEU A 130 8.30 -2.85 9.38
CA LEU A 130 9.16 -1.90 8.67
C LEU A 130 10.24 -1.32 9.58
N THR A 131 9.92 -1.00 10.83
CA THR A 131 10.90 -0.56 11.83
C THR A 131 11.97 -1.62 12.07
N ARG A 132 11.56 -2.89 12.26
CA ARG A 132 12.52 -4.00 12.43
C ARG A 132 13.43 -4.17 11.22
N PHE A 133 12.90 -4.02 10.01
CA PHE A 133 13.71 -4.07 8.79
C PHE A 133 14.72 -2.92 8.76
N ALA A 134 14.31 -1.71 9.15
CA ALA A 134 15.20 -0.55 9.22
C ALA A 134 16.29 -0.68 10.28
N GLU A 135 15.98 -1.24 11.45
CA GLU A 135 16.95 -1.51 12.53
C GLU A 135 18.00 -2.54 12.09
N LYS A 136 17.55 -3.64 11.49
CA LYS A 136 18.44 -4.68 10.94
C LYS A 136 19.38 -4.14 9.86
N ASN A 137 19.00 -3.08 9.14
CA ASN A 137 19.85 -2.44 8.15
C ASN A 137 20.97 -1.60 8.78
N LYS A 138 20.76 -1.04 9.98
CA LYS A 138 21.75 -0.21 10.69
C LYS A 138 22.85 -1.03 11.36
N GLU A 139 22.58 -2.27 11.75
CA GLU A 139 23.56 -3.15 12.41
C GLU A 139 24.61 -3.73 11.44
N ILE A 140 24.43 -3.54 10.13
CA ILE A 140 25.25 -4.16 9.06
C ILE A 140 25.99 -3.09 8.22
N SER A 141 25.76 -1.79 8.48
CA SER A 141 26.50 -0.66 7.89
C SER A 141 27.58 -0.15 8.83
#